data_AF-A0AAD8Y4H2-F1
#
_entry.id   AF-A0AAD8Y4H2-F1
#
_cell.length_a   1.000
_cell.length_b   1.000
_cell.length_c   1.000
_cell.angle_alpha   90.00
_cell.angle_beta   90.00
_cell.angle_gamma   90.00
#
_symmetry.space_group_name_H-M   'P 1'
#
loop_
_entity.id
_entity.type
_entity.pdbx_description
1 polymer ?
#
loop_
_entity_poly.entity_id
_entity_poly.type
_entity_poly.pdbx_seq_one_letter_code
_entity_poly.pdbx_strand_id
1 'polypeptide(L)'
;MGKKVVIIDGVGYPAVGSITGTDNASVARACGRLFYVPGSTAATPERVPVPVLLIGKSGVGDAIDSFNINATYFSYRNVPVLGAIFNKMNLEGFYSLENCKEAIDMYFDKFQPDKRAFGYIPQIPALTNARENVASISQEDQLKEAVKSADLFVEKFAEHVSVDAIVDAARKATLRYIQSTTSTQNGETVSGTKRPAEEIGVTTLANNNDQSKHPRIALKSAAPGFALSREQIEAMASASGAAGG
;
A
#
# COMPACT_ATOMS: atom_id res chain seq x y z
N MET A 1 -24.72 8.62 19.21
CA MET A 1 -24.71 8.59 17.73
C MET A 1 -23.37 8.06 17.25
N GLY A 2 -23.34 6.95 16.49
CA GLY A 2 -22.10 6.34 16.01
C GLY A 2 -21.66 6.89 14.65
N LYS A 3 -20.35 6.93 14.37
CA LYS A 3 -19.81 7.24 13.04
C LYS A 3 -20.24 6.14 12.05
N LYS A 4 -20.77 6.53 10.88
CA LYS A 4 -21.19 5.58 9.82
C LYS A 4 -20.01 5.02 9.02
N VAL A 5 -18.97 5.83 8.86
CA VAL A 5 -17.72 5.49 8.15
C VAL A 5 -16.55 6.06 8.96
N VAL A 6 -15.45 5.32 9.03
CA VAL A 6 -14.19 5.77 9.62
C VAL A 6 -13.10 5.54 8.58
N ILE A 7 -12.36 6.59 8.27
CA ILE A 7 -11.15 6.54 7.43
C ILE A 7 -9.96 6.65 8.37
N ILE A 8 -8.99 5.77 8.19
CA ILE A 8 -7.74 5.77 8.93
C ILE A 8 -6.65 6.03 7.90
N ASP A 9 -6.00 7.18 8.02
CA ASP A 9 -4.86 7.51 7.18
C ASP A 9 -3.59 6.92 7.79
N GLY A 10 -2.85 6.18 6.97
CA GLY A 10 -1.55 5.61 7.35
C GLY A 10 -0.44 6.62 7.14
N VAL A 11 0.77 6.30 7.61
CA VAL A 11 1.95 7.12 7.33
C VAL A 11 2.89 6.37 6.40
N GLY A 12 3.20 6.96 5.25
CA GLY A 12 4.18 6.43 4.29
C GLY A 12 3.82 5.06 3.71
N TYR A 13 4.79 4.15 3.68
CA TYR A 13 4.67 2.81 3.08
C TYR A 13 4.09 1.77 4.05
N PRO A 14 3.63 0.60 3.58
CA PRO A 14 3.01 -0.42 4.44
C PRO A 14 3.87 -0.86 5.65
N ALA A 15 5.19 -0.86 5.52
CA ALA A 15 6.13 -1.31 6.55
C ALA A 15 6.65 -0.18 7.48
N VAL A 16 6.19 1.06 7.31
CA VAL A 16 6.62 2.19 8.15
C VAL A 16 6.24 1.92 9.60
N GLY A 17 7.19 2.13 10.52
CA GLY A 17 7.06 1.78 11.95
C GLY A 17 7.53 0.37 12.30
N SER A 18 7.99 -0.42 11.33
CA SER A 18 8.54 -1.76 11.59
C SER A 18 9.77 -1.77 12.51
N ILE A 19 10.57 -0.69 12.54
CA ILE A 19 11.71 -0.55 13.47
C ILE A 19 11.28 -0.52 14.94
N THR A 20 10.04 -0.10 15.23
CA THR A 20 9.43 -0.14 16.57
C THR A 20 8.45 -1.30 16.73
N GLY A 21 8.43 -2.25 15.78
CA GLY A 21 7.54 -3.41 15.78
C GLY A 21 6.07 -3.11 15.46
N THR A 22 5.74 -1.86 15.10
CA THR A 22 4.36 -1.42 14.81
C THR A 22 4.28 -0.83 13.41
N ASP A 23 4.07 -1.70 12.41
CA ASP A 23 3.84 -1.28 11.03
C ASP A 23 2.36 -0.94 10.74
N ASN A 24 2.09 -0.30 9.59
CA ASN A 24 0.73 0.06 9.19
C ASN A 24 -0.20 -1.17 9.07
N ALA A 25 0.32 -2.36 8.74
CA ALA A 25 -0.50 -3.57 8.70
C ALA A 25 -0.88 -4.04 10.12
N SER A 26 0.02 -3.91 11.10
CA SER A 26 -0.27 -4.12 12.51
C SER A 26 -1.33 -3.15 13.02
N VAL A 27 -1.25 -1.88 12.64
CA VAL A 27 -2.29 -0.87 12.96
C VAL A 27 -3.63 -1.26 12.34
N ALA A 28 -3.67 -1.64 11.06
CA ALA A 28 -4.89 -2.07 10.39
C ALA A 28 -5.55 -3.28 11.09
N ARG A 29 -4.78 -4.28 11.51
CA ARG A 29 -5.28 -5.40 12.33
C ARG A 29 -5.80 -4.92 13.68
N ALA A 30 -5.07 -4.03 14.34
CA ALA A 30 -5.40 -3.54 15.67
C ALA A 30 -6.58 -2.56 15.70
N CYS A 31 -6.92 -1.88 14.61
CA CYS A 31 -8.02 -0.88 14.54
C CYS A 31 -9.36 -1.45 14.04
N GLY A 32 -9.38 -2.73 13.67
CA GLY A 32 -10.53 -3.47 13.20
C GLY A 32 -11.79 -3.52 14.08
N ARG A 33 -12.90 -4.06 13.58
CA ARG A 33 -14.08 -4.29 14.43
C ARG A 33 -13.92 -5.57 15.23
N LEU A 34 -14.31 -5.56 16.50
CA LEU A 34 -14.43 -6.79 17.30
C LEU A 34 -15.64 -7.61 16.88
N PHE A 35 -15.47 -8.93 16.84
CA PHE A 35 -16.54 -9.89 16.60
C PHE A 35 -16.30 -11.16 17.41
N TYR A 36 -17.38 -11.91 17.64
CA TYR A 36 -17.31 -13.21 18.30
C TYR A 36 -17.53 -14.28 17.25
N VAL A 37 -16.71 -15.33 17.31
CA VAL A 37 -16.87 -16.51 16.46
C VAL A 37 -17.87 -17.43 17.17
N PRO A 38 -19.06 -17.68 16.59
CA PRO A 38 -20.04 -18.60 17.19
C PRO A 38 -19.45 -19.99 17.36
N GLY A 39 -19.62 -20.60 18.54
CA GLY A 39 -19.07 -21.92 18.84
C GLY A 39 -17.61 -21.93 19.32
N SER A 40 -16.92 -20.79 19.33
CA SER A 40 -15.59 -20.69 19.93
C SER A 40 -15.69 -20.78 21.46
N THR A 41 -14.88 -21.67 22.06
CA THR A 41 -14.72 -21.77 23.52
C THR A 41 -13.81 -20.68 24.08
N ALA A 42 -13.15 -19.90 23.21
CA ALA A 42 -12.35 -18.76 23.61
C ALA A 42 -13.26 -17.59 23.99
N ALA A 43 -13.17 -17.13 25.24
CA ALA A 43 -13.90 -15.95 25.73
C ALA A 43 -13.41 -14.62 25.10
N THR A 44 -12.36 -14.67 24.29
CA THR A 44 -11.72 -13.49 23.70
C THR A 44 -12.32 -13.17 22.33
N PRO A 45 -12.87 -11.96 22.12
CA PRO A 45 -13.34 -11.55 20.80
C PRO A 45 -12.17 -11.47 19.81
N GLU A 46 -12.43 -11.83 18.57
CA GLU A 46 -11.52 -11.62 17.46
C GLU A 46 -11.70 -10.22 16.86
N ARG A 47 -10.71 -9.77 16.08
CA ARG A 47 -10.75 -8.47 15.40
C ARG A 47 -10.61 -8.65 13.90
N VAL A 48 -11.59 -8.15 13.14
CA VAL A 48 -11.51 -8.10 11.68
C VAL A 48 -10.58 -6.97 11.28
N PRO A 49 -9.46 -7.21 10.58
CA PRO A 49 -8.57 -6.14 10.14
C PRO A 49 -9.33 -5.08 9.34
N VAL A 50 -8.94 -3.81 9.49
CA VAL A 50 -9.43 -2.73 8.63
C VAL A 50 -8.92 -2.99 7.20
N PRO A 51 -9.80 -3.16 6.21
CA PRO A 51 -9.37 -3.33 4.82
C PRO A 51 -8.64 -2.08 4.31
N VAL A 52 -7.62 -2.29 3.49
CA VAL A 52 -6.72 -1.23 3.02
C VAL A 52 -7.05 -0.84 1.58
N LEU A 53 -7.13 0.46 1.33
CA LEU A 53 -7.12 1.07 0.01
C LEU A 53 -5.75 1.70 -0.23
N LEU A 54 -5.10 1.38 -1.34
CA LEU A 54 -3.79 1.93 -1.66
C LEU A 54 -3.91 3.20 -2.51
N ILE A 55 -3.05 4.18 -2.26
CA ILE A 55 -2.90 5.33 -3.16
C ILE A 55 -1.67 5.07 -4.04
N GLY A 56 -1.93 4.69 -5.29
CA GLY A 56 -0.92 4.41 -6.30
C GLY A 56 -0.37 5.69 -6.93
N LYS A 57 0.86 5.58 -7.44
CA LYS A 57 1.54 6.64 -8.19
C LYS A 57 0.98 6.76 -9.62
N SER A 58 1.36 7.84 -10.29
CA SER A 58 1.05 8.08 -11.70
C SER A 58 1.88 7.23 -12.65
N GLY A 59 1.41 7.06 -13.89
CA GLY A 59 2.06 6.24 -14.91
C GLY A 59 1.74 4.76 -14.78
N VAL A 60 2.04 3.94 -15.79
CA VAL A 60 1.64 2.52 -15.81
C VAL A 60 2.55 1.64 -14.93
N GLY A 61 3.87 1.73 -15.15
CA GLY A 61 4.84 0.90 -14.43
C GLY A 61 4.82 1.17 -12.93
N ASP A 62 5.05 2.43 -12.54
CA ASP A 62 5.04 2.86 -11.14
C ASP A 62 3.72 2.55 -10.42
N ALA A 63 2.57 2.73 -11.09
CA ALA A 63 1.26 2.36 -10.54
C ALA A 63 1.18 0.86 -10.20
N ILE A 64 1.50 0.01 -11.18
CA ILE A 64 1.35 -1.44 -11.05
C ILE A 64 2.40 -2.03 -10.10
N ASP A 65 3.65 -1.62 -10.23
CA ASP A 65 4.76 -2.13 -9.41
C ASP A 65 4.57 -1.75 -7.95
N SER A 66 4.26 -0.47 -7.68
CA SER A 66 4.02 -0.02 -6.32
C SER A 66 2.78 -0.67 -5.71
N PHE A 67 1.71 -0.85 -6.50
CA PHE A 67 0.54 -1.60 -6.05
C PHE A 67 0.90 -3.02 -5.64
N ASN A 68 1.61 -3.77 -6.49
CA ASN A 68 1.93 -5.17 -6.24
C ASN A 68 2.81 -5.34 -5.00
N ILE A 69 3.85 -4.54 -4.86
CA ILE A 69 4.77 -4.60 -3.72
C ILE A 69 4.00 -4.28 -2.42
N ASN A 70 3.22 -3.20 -2.43
CA ASN A 70 2.50 -2.76 -1.24
C ASN A 70 1.36 -3.71 -0.85
N ALA A 71 0.58 -4.17 -1.84
CA ALA A 71 -0.52 -5.11 -1.64
C ALA A 71 -0.01 -6.45 -1.12
N THR A 72 1.13 -6.92 -1.63
CA THR A 72 1.77 -8.16 -1.17
C THR A 72 2.14 -8.08 0.31
N TYR A 73 2.67 -6.94 0.77
CA TYR A 73 3.00 -6.74 2.18
C TYR A 73 1.76 -6.86 3.08
N PHE A 74 0.69 -6.13 2.78
CA PHE A 74 -0.55 -6.21 3.56
C PHE A 74 -1.17 -7.61 3.52
N SER A 75 -1.20 -8.24 2.35
CA SER A 75 -1.74 -9.59 2.17
C SER A 75 -0.95 -10.62 2.98
N TYR A 76 0.38 -10.55 2.95
CA TYR A 76 1.26 -11.39 3.78
C TYR A 76 1.00 -11.21 5.28
N ARG A 77 0.57 -10.00 5.67
CA ARG A 77 0.21 -9.64 7.05
C ARG A 77 -1.27 -9.91 7.37
N ASN A 78 -1.96 -10.69 6.53
CA ASN A 78 -3.39 -11.05 6.64
C ASN A 78 -4.33 -9.84 6.74
N VAL A 79 -3.98 -8.74 6.08
CA VAL A 79 -4.82 -7.55 5.97
C VAL A 79 -5.44 -7.51 4.56
N PRO A 80 -6.77 -7.47 4.43
CA PRO A 80 -7.42 -7.39 3.12
C PRO A 80 -7.03 -6.10 2.39
N VAL A 81 -6.68 -6.23 1.11
CA VAL A 81 -6.42 -5.09 0.22
C VAL A 81 -7.58 -4.99 -0.75
N LEU A 82 -8.26 -3.84 -0.75
CA LEU A 82 -9.43 -3.61 -1.60
C LEU A 82 -9.03 -3.36 -3.06
N GLY A 83 -7.89 -2.70 -3.26
CA GLY A 83 -7.49 -2.15 -4.54
C GLY A 83 -6.77 -0.82 -4.37
N ALA A 84 -6.86 0.05 -5.37
CA ALA A 84 -6.14 1.31 -5.37
C ALA A 84 -6.90 2.48 -6.02
N ILE A 85 -6.49 3.70 -5.66
CA ILE A 85 -6.73 4.93 -6.41
C ILE A 85 -5.39 5.40 -6.96
N PHE A 86 -5.32 5.75 -8.23
CA PHE A 86 -4.09 6.27 -8.85
C PHE A 86 -4.14 7.78 -8.90
N ASN A 87 -3.15 8.44 -8.30
CA ASN A 87 -3.16 9.88 -8.09
C ASN A 87 -2.15 10.61 -8.98
N LYS A 88 -2.43 11.90 -9.27
CA LYS A 88 -1.58 12.80 -10.06
C LYS A 88 -1.32 12.30 -11.48
N MET A 89 -2.33 11.71 -12.12
CA MET A 89 -2.24 11.24 -13.50
C MET A 89 -2.02 12.43 -14.45
N ASN A 90 -1.07 12.32 -15.37
CA ASN A 90 -0.85 13.38 -16.36
C ASN A 90 -2.08 13.48 -17.27
N LEU A 91 -2.52 14.69 -17.62
CA LEU A 91 -3.68 14.86 -18.50
C LEU A 91 -3.33 14.54 -19.96
N GLU A 92 -2.10 14.81 -20.37
CA GLU A 92 -1.65 14.74 -21.76
C GLU A 92 -0.36 13.92 -21.91
N GLY A 93 0.01 13.64 -23.16
CA GLY A 93 1.22 12.89 -23.52
C GLY A 93 1.01 11.38 -23.60
N PHE A 94 2.10 10.63 -23.82
CA PHE A 94 2.06 9.18 -23.97
C PHE A 94 1.54 8.47 -22.70
N TYR A 95 1.91 8.99 -21.53
CA TYR A 95 1.43 8.54 -20.22
C TYR A 95 0.28 9.42 -19.70
N SER A 96 -0.66 9.78 -20.59
CA SER A 96 -1.89 10.48 -20.21
C SER A 96 -2.77 9.61 -19.31
N LEU A 97 -3.74 10.25 -18.65
CA LEU A 97 -4.71 9.61 -17.77
C LEU A 97 -5.46 8.51 -18.51
N GLU A 98 -5.91 8.79 -19.74
CA GLU A 98 -6.68 7.84 -20.55
C GLU A 98 -5.86 6.58 -20.88
N ASN A 99 -4.66 6.76 -21.42
CA ASN A 99 -3.76 5.64 -21.76
C ASN A 99 -3.36 4.83 -20.53
N CYS A 100 -3.03 5.51 -19.44
CA CYS A 100 -2.65 4.83 -18.20
C CYS A 100 -3.84 4.09 -17.60
N LYS A 101 -5.02 4.70 -17.59
CA LYS A 101 -6.25 4.09 -17.09
C LYS A 101 -6.53 2.79 -17.83
N GLU A 102 -6.49 2.80 -19.16
CA GLU A 102 -6.73 1.58 -19.95
C GLU A 102 -5.75 0.46 -19.58
N ALA A 103 -4.45 0.75 -19.57
CA ALA A 103 -3.43 -0.24 -19.26
C ALA A 103 -3.53 -0.78 -17.82
N ILE A 104 -3.84 0.09 -16.86
CA ILE A 104 -4.01 -0.29 -15.46
C ILE A 104 -5.29 -1.12 -15.29
N ASP A 105 -6.42 -0.70 -15.86
CA ASP A 105 -7.69 -1.46 -15.81
C ASP A 105 -7.49 -2.87 -16.39
N MET A 106 -6.84 -2.99 -17.56
CA MET A 106 -6.50 -4.29 -18.16
C MET A 106 -5.65 -5.16 -17.24
N TYR A 107 -4.69 -4.56 -16.52
CA TYR A 107 -3.87 -5.28 -15.56
C TYR A 107 -4.72 -5.81 -14.39
N PHE A 108 -5.58 -4.99 -13.80
CA PHE A 108 -6.43 -5.40 -12.69
C PHE A 108 -7.41 -6.50 -13.09
N ASP A 109 -8.06 -6.36 -14.25
CA ASP A 109 -9.00 -7.36 -14.76
C ASP A 109 -8.33 -8.70 -15.00
N LYS A 110 -7.10 -8.70 -15.52
CA LYS A 110 -6.36 -9.91 -15.88
C LYS A 110 -5.68 -10.58 -14.68
N PHE A 111 -5.09 -9.80 -13.78
CA PHE A 111 -4.16 -10.32 -12.76
C PHE A 111 -4.64 -10.10 -11.32
N GLN A 112 -5.67 -9.29 -11.09
CA GLN A 112 -6.17 -8.95 -9.75
C GLN A 112 -7.70 -9.05 -9.68
N PRO A 113 -8.31 -10.21 -9.97
CA PRO A 113 -9.77 -10.37 -10.09
C PRO A 113 -10.54 -10.07 -8.80
N ASP A 114 -9.86 -10.04 -7.65
CA ASP A 114 -10.42 -9.75 -6.34
C ASP A 114 -10.22 -8.29 -5.89
N LYS A 115 -9.51 -7.47 -6.68
CA LYS A 115 -9.17 -6.07 -6.37
C LYS A 115 -9.59 -5.18 -7.53
N ARG A 116 -9.59 -3.87 -7.31
CA ARG A 116 -10.06 -2.91 -8.31
C ARG A 116 -9.30 -1.58 -8.28
N ALA A 117 -9.14 -0.97 -9.44
CA ALA A 117 -8.86 0.46 -9.55
C ALA A 117 -10.16 1.26 -9.28
N PHE A 118 -10.22 1.95 -8.14
CA PHE A 118 -11.41 2.71 -7.72
C PHE A 118 -11.50 4.11 -8.32
N GLY A 119 -10.39 4.61 -8.88
CA GLY A 119 -10.35 5.92 -9.49
C GLY A 119 -8.98 6.34 -9.97
N TYR A 120 -8.97 7.36 -10.81
CA TYR A 120 -7.79 7.93 -11.46
C TYR A 120 -7.86 9.45 -11.35
N ILE A 121 -7.17 10.02 -10.37
CA ILE A 121 -7.20 11.45 -10.09
C ILE A 121 -6.16 12.13 -10.98
N PRO A 122 -6.55 13.04 -11.89
CA PRO A 122 -5.60 13.79 -12.69
C PRO A 122 -4.76 14.73 -11.84
N GLN A 123 -3.66 15.22 -12.38
CA GLN A 123 -3.05 16.44 -11.86
C GLN A 123 -4.06 17.58 -11.99
N ILE A 124 -4.30 18.27 -10.88
CA ILE A 124 -5.18 19.43 -10.83
C ILE A 124 -4.27 20.66 -10.78
N PRO A 125 -4.06 21.39 -11.89
CA PRO A 125 -3.07 22.47 -11.95
C PRO A 125 -3.29 23.55 -10.89
N ALA A 126 -4.55 23.84 -10.56
CA ALA A 126 -4.93 24.79 -9.53
C ALA A 126 -4.50 24.40 -8.11
N LEU A 127 -4.21 23.11 -7.87
CA LEU A 127 -3.78 22.61 -6.56
C LEU A 127 -2.25 22.39 -6.48
N THR A 128 -1.54 22.59 -7.58
CA THR A 128 -0.07 22.53 -7.60
C THR A 128 0.48 23.67 -6.73
N ASN A 129 1.35 23.33 -5.79
CA ASN A 129 1.97 24.27 -4.83
C ASN A 129 0.97 25.02 -3.94
N ALA A 130 -0.27 24.54 -3.80
CA ALA A 130 -1.28 25.20 -2.97
C ALA A 130 -0.79 25.44 -1.51
N ARG A 131 -0.02 24.50 -0.94
CA ARG A 131 0.56 24.67 0.41
C ARG A 131 1.59 25.80 0.51
N GLU A 132 2.41 25.97 -0.53
CA GLU A 132 3.45 27.01 -0.59
C GLU A 132 2.83 28.39 -0.84
N ASN A 133 1.78 28.43 -1.68
CA ASN A 133 1.02 29.63 -1.98
C ASN A 133 0.20 30.12 -0.76
N VAL A 134 -0.27 29.19 0.08
CA VAL A 134 -0.97 29.53 1.33
C VAL A 134 0.00 30.07 2.39
N ALA A 135 1.25 29.61 2.45
CA ALA A 135 2.19 30.08 3.47
C ALA A 135 2.61 31.56 3.32
N SER A 136 2.34 32.20 2.17
CA SER A 136 2.78 33.56 1.85
C SER A 136 1.73 34.67 2.05
N ILE A 137 0.52 34.33 2.52
CA ILE A 137 -0.60 35.28 2.70
C ILE A 137 -1.02 35.43 4.17
N SER A 138 -1.87 36.43 4.46
CA SER A 138 -2.36 36.72 5.83
C SER A 138 -3.15 35.53 6.40
N GLN A 139 -3.10 35.28 7.72
CA GLN A 139 -3.74 34.10 8.35
C GLN A 139 -5.22 33.92 7.98
N GLU A 140 -5.98 35.01 7.81
CA GLU A 140 -7.39 34.94 7.43
C GLU A 140 -7.57 34.51 5.96
N ASP A 141 -6.69 34.97 5.08
CA ASP A 141 -6.69 34.59 3.66
C ASP A 141 -6.16 33.17 3.45
N GLN A 142 -5.23 32.71 4.32
CA GLN A 142 -4.74 31.33 4.33
C GLN A 142 -5.88 30.33 4.50
N LEU A 143 -6.75 30.60 5.48
CA LEU A 143 -7.88 29.72 5.78
C LEU A 143 -8.88 29.71 4.61
N LYS A 144 -9.18 30.87 4.03
CA LYS A 144 -10.11 30.96 2.88
C LYS A 144 -9.60 30.20 1.66
N GLU A 145 -8.33 30.35 1.32
CA GLU A 145 -7.73 29.65 0.16
C GLU A 145 -7.58 28.15 0.41
N ALA A 146 -7.25 27.74 1.64
CA ALA A 146 -7.19 26.33 2.02
C ALA A 146 -8.56 25.65 1.92
N VAL A 147 -9.63 26.32 2.37
CA VAL A 147 -11.01 25.81 2.25
C VAL A 147 -11.41 25.70 0.77
N LYS A 148 -11.17 26.73 -0.03
CA LYS A 148 -11.45 26.72 -1.47
C LYS A 148 -10.71 25.60 -2.21
N SER A 149 -9.43 25.41 -1.88
CA SER A 149 -8.62 24.31 -2.42
C SER A 149 -9.15 22.94 -2.01
N ALA A 150 -9.61 22.80 -0.77
CA ALA A 150 -10.24 21.57 -0.29
C ALA A 150 -11.56 21.28 -1.01
N ASP A 151 -12.41 22.29 -1.21
CA ASP A 151 -13.68 22.14 -1.92
C ASP A 151 -13.45 21.69 -3.38
N LEU A 152 -12.51 22.34 -4.07
CA LEU A 152 -12.12 21.95 -5.43
C LEU A 152 -11.57 20.53 -5.47
N PHE A 153 -10.76 20.14 -4.48
CA PHE A 153 -10.25 18.78 -4.39
C PHE A 153 -11.37 17.76 -4.16
N VAL A 154 -12.32 18.06 -3.28
CA VAL A 154 -13.47 17.17 -2.99
C VAL A 154 -14.33 16.99 -4.24
N GLU A 155 -14.63 18.07 -4.95
CA GLU A 155 -15.37 18.04 -6.21
C GLU A 155 -14.66 17.14 -7.24
N LYS A 156 -13.37 17.40 -7.51
CA LYS A 156 -12.59 16.63 -8.48
C LYS A 156 -12.38 15.19 -8.04
N PHE A 157 -12.21 14.94 -6.75
CA PHE A 157 -12.11 13.59 -6.22
C PHE A 157 -13.40 12.80 -6.49
N ALA A 158 -14.56 13.38 -6.25
CA ALA A 158 -15.85 12.73 -6.48
C ALA A 158 -16.11 12.44 -7.98
N GLU A 159 -15.61 13.27 -8.90
CA GLU A 159 -15.69 13.04 -10.34
C GLU A 159 -14.85 11.83 -10.79
N HIS A 160 -13.72 11.59 -10.13
CA HIS A 160 -12.70 10.64 -10.58
C HIS A 160 -12.59 9.36 -9.73
N VAL A 161 -13.28 9.30 -8.59
CA VAL A 161 -13.20 8.19 -7.64
C VAL A 161 -14.60 7.70 -7.25
N SER A 162 -14.83 6.40 -7.41
CA SER A 162 -16.09 5.77 -7.04
C SER A 162 -16.14 5.44 -5.54
N VAL A 163 -16.50 6.44 -4.71
CA VAL A 163 -16.58 6.30 -3.23
C VAL A 163 -17.53 5.18 -2.79
N ASP A 164 -18.70 5.05 -3.43
CA ASP A 164 -19.67 4.02 -3.08
C ASP A 164 -19.10 2.60 -3.29
N ALA A 165 -18.32 2.40 -4.35
CA ALA A 165 -17.65 1.14 -4.61
C ALA A 165 -16.57 0.84 -3.56
N ILE A 166 -15.86 1.86 -3.06
CA ILE A 166 -14.88 1.70 -1.98
C ILE A 166 -15.59 1.24 -0.70
N VAL A 167 -16.68 1.92 -0.32
CA VAL A 167 -17.44 1.60 0.89
C VAL A 167 -18.06 0.20 0.80
N ASP A 168 -18.63 -0.16 -0.35
CA ASP A 168 -19.18 -1.50 -0.59
C ASP A 168 -18.09 -2.59 -0.56
N ALA A 169 -16.94 -2.34 -1.18
CA ALA A 169 -15.80 -3.26 -1.16
C ALA A 169 -15.27 -3.46 0.26
N ALA A 170 -15.13 -2.38 1.04
CA ALA A 170 -14.73 -2.44 2.44
C ALA A 170 -15.70 -3.30 3.27
N ARG A 171 -17.01 -3.05 3.13
CA ARG A 171 -18.05 -3.84 3.80
C ARG A 171 -17.98 -5.32 3.42
N LYS A 172 -17.87 -5.63 2.12
CA LYS A 172 -17.77 -7.01 1.61
C LYS A 172 -16.51 -7.71 2.13
N ALA A 173 -15.36 -7.03 2.13
CA ALA A 173 -14.11 -7.58 2.65
C ALA A 173 -14.21 -7.91 4.15
N THR A 174 -14.80 -7.02 4.95
CA THR A 174 -15.04 -7.26 6.38
C THR A 174 -15.95 -8.48 6.59
N LEU A 175 -17.07 -8.58 5.86
CA LEU A 175 -18.00 -9.70 5.99
C LEU A 175 -17.36 -11.03 5.57
N ARG A 176 -16.64 -11.04 4.44
CA ARG A 176 -15.92 -12.22 3.96
C ARG A 176 -14.90 -12.70 4.98
N TYR A 177 -14.16 -11.80 5.62
CA TYR A 177 -13.20 -12.15 6.66
C TYR A 177 -13.87 -12.86 7.84
N ILE A 178 -14.95 -12.28 8.37
CA ILE A 178 -15.72 -12.88 9.48
C ILE A 178 -16.22 -14.28 9.09
N GLN A 179 -16.76 -14.43 7.88
CA GLN A 179 -17.26 -15.70 7.38
C GLN A 179 -16.15 -16.74 7.26
N SER A 180 -15.01 -16.39 6.64
CA SER A 180 -13.88 -17.31 6.48
C SER A 180 -13.31 -17.79 7.81
N THR A 181 -13.21 -16.90 8.79
CA THR A 181 -12.73 -17.26 10.14
C THR A 181 -13.70 -18.22 10.81
N THR A 182 -15.01 -17.99 10.68
CA THR A 182 -16.04 -18.83 11.28
C THR A 182 -16.10 -20.23 10.64
N SER A 183 -15.99 -20.32 9.31
CA SER A 183 -15.97 -21.60 8.60
C SER A 183 -14.72 -22.43 8.89
N THR A 184 -13.56 -21.79 9.03
CA THR A 184 -12.29 -22.49 9.31
C THR A 184 -12.31 -23.20 10.68
N GLN A 185 -13.05 -22.68 11.66
CA GLN A 185 -13.21 -23.33 12.98
C GLN A 185 -14.25 -24.47 12.98
N ASN A 186 -15.13 -24.55 11.97
CA ASN A 186 -16.16 -25.58 11.84
C ASN A 186 -15.73 -26.80 10.99
N GLY A 187 -14.47 -26.87 10.55
CA GLY A 187 -13.89 -28.10 10.00
C GLY A 187 -14.01 -28.32 8.49
N GLU A 188 -14.32 -27.30 7.68
CA GLU A 188 -14.19 -27.40 6.22
C GLU A 188 -12.82 -26.91 5.74
N THR A 189 -11.89 -27.86 5.54
CA THR A 189 -10.62 -27.64 4.84
C THR A 189 -10.86 -27.37 3.36
N VAL A 190 -11.06 -26.10 3.00
CA VAL A 190 -11.00 -25.69 1.59
C VAL A 190 -9.53 -25.69 1.15
N SER A 191 -9.17 -26.71 0.38
CA SER A 191 -7.90 -26.83 -0.35
C SER A 191 -7.70 -25.62 -1.26
N GLY A 192 -6.90 -24.66 -0.80
CA GLY A 192 -6.38 -23.60 -1.66
C GLY A 192 -5.37 -24.20 -2.63
N THR A 193 -5.71 -24.21 -3.92
CA THR A 193 -4.81 -24.54 -5.02
C THR A 193 -3.54 -23.71 -4.93
N LYS A 194 -2.49 -24.30 -4.36
CA LYS A 194 -1.11 -23.88 -4.61
C LYS A 194 -0.86 -24.05 -6.10
N ARG A 195 -0.43 -22.98 -6.76
CA ARG A 195 0.18 -23.08 -8.09
C ARG A 195 1.35 -24.07 -7.99
N PRO A 196 1.44 -25.09 -8.87
CA PRO A 196 2.62 -25.95 -8.90
C PRO A 196 3.81 -25.11 -9.35
N ALA A 197 4.88 -25.13 -8.55
CA ALA A 197 6.20 -24.78 -9.05
C ALA A 197 6.64 -25.95 -9.95
N GLU A 198 6.80 -25.69 -11.24
CA GLU A 198 7.36 -26.67 -12.16
C GLU A 198 8.76 -27.07 -11.69
N GLU A 199 8.94 -28.38 -11.51
CA GLU A 199 10.19 -29.05 -11.18
C GLU A 199 11.20 -28.83 -12.31
N ILE A 200 12.28 -28.10 -12.03
CA ILE A 200 13.46 -28.11 -12.89
C ILE A 200 14.16 -29.46 -12.66
N GLY A 201 14.12 -30.28 -13.70
CA GLY A 201 14.63 -31.65 -13.72
C GLY A 201 16.05 -31.79 -13.20
N VAL A 202 16.21 -32.76 -12.31
CA VAL A 202 17.49 -33.30 -11.88
C VAL A 202 17.99 -34.23 -12.99
N THR A 203 19.08 -33.86 -13.65
CA THR A 203 19.90 -34.81 -14.42
C THR A 203 21.28 -34.91 -13.76
N THR A 204 21.49 -36.04 -13.11
CA THR A 204 22.77 -36.56 -12.61
C THR A 204 23.80 -36.72 -13.72
N LEU A 205 25.00 -36.17 -13.54
CA LEU A 205 26.26 -36.72 -14.08
C LEU A 205 27.36 -36.58 -13.03
N ALA A 206 28.06 -37.68 -12.78
CA ALA A 206 29.10 -37.85 -11.79
C ALA A 206 30.49 -37.43 -12.31
N ASN A 207 31.31 -36.97 -11.36
CA ASN A 207 32.79 -37.00 -11.26
C ASN A 207 33.66 -36.66 -12.48
N ASN A 208 34.48 -35.60 -12.34
CA ASN A 208 35.94 -35.75 -12.21
C ASN A 208 36.63 -34.46 -11.75
N ASN A 209 37.71 -34.66 -10.97
CA ASN A 209 38.72 -33.72 -10.50
C ASN A 209 39.09 -32.59 -11.49
N ASP A 210 39.18 -31.35 -11.01
CA ASP A 210 40.43 -30.59 -11.17
C ASP A 210 40.54 -29.42 -10.17
N GLN A 211 41.79 -29.10 -9.84
CA GLN A 211 42.24 -28.23 -8.78
C GLN A 211 42.10 -26.74 -9.10
N SER A 212 41.92 -25.96 -8.03
CA SER A 212 42.38 -24.57 -7.86
C SER A 212 41.86 -23.50 -8.83
N LYS A 213 40.97 -22.62 -8.34
CA LYS A 213 40.92 -21.17 -8.66
C LYS A 213 39.81 -20.44 -7.90
N HIS A 214 39.93 -20.36 -6.58
CA HIS A 214 39.30 -19.26 -5.82
C HIS A 214 40.24 -18.82 -4.68
N PRO A 215 40.77 -17.59 -4.70
CA PRO A 215 41.50 -17.07 -3.56
C PRO A 215 40.52 -16.80 -2.40
N ARG A 216 40.81 -17.42 -1.24
CA ARG A 216 40.23 -17.04 0.05
C ARG A 216 40.68 -15.60 0.37
N ILE A 217 39.73 -14.67 0.47
CA ILE A 217 40.02 -13.35 1.04
C ILE A 217 39.98 -13.49 2.57
N ALA A 218 41.16 -13.34 3.15
CA ALA A 218 41.39 -13.27 4.59
C ALA A 218 40.92 -11.93 5.16
N LEU A 219 40.44 -11.96 6.41
CA LEU A 219 40.23 -10.76 7.23
C LEU A 219 41.57 -10.11 7.61
N LYS A 220 41.66 -8.80 7.35
CA LYS A 220 42.48 -7.70 7.95
C LYS A 220 42.72 -6.67 6.81
N SER A 221 42.57 -5.35 6.93
CA SER A 221 42.41 -4.40 8.03
C SER A 221 42.04 -3.03 7.45
N ALA A 222 41.34 -2.20 8.24
CA ALA A 222 41.35 -0.73 8.24
C ALA A 222 41.14 0.01 6.90
N ALA A 223 39.88 0.33 6.59
CA ALA A 223 39.51 1.51 5.80
C ALA A 223 38.90 2.55 6.77
N PRO A 224 39.20 3.85 6.65
CA PRO A 224 38.58 4.87 7.49
C PRO A 224 37.09 4.93 7.15
N GLY A 225 36.25 4.64 8.15
CA GLY A 225 34.81 4.73 8.02
C GLY A 225 34.41 6.16 7.66
N PHE A 226 33.62 6.30 6.60
CA PHE A 226 32.85 7.52 6.36
C PHE A 226 31.80 7.63 7.47
N ALA A 227 32.17 8.30 8.57
CA ALA A 227 31.23 8.72 9.59
C ALA A 227 30.62 10.05 9.13
N LEU A 228 29.39 10.01 8.62
CA LEU A 228 28.62 11.22 8.40
C LEU A 228 28.28 11.84 9.76
N SER A 229 28.46 13.15 9.90
CA SER A 229 28.05 13.84 11.11
C SER A 229 26.52 13.81 11.25
N ARG A 230 26.03 13.99 12.48
CA ARG A 230 24.59 14.03 12.74
C ARG A 230 23.89 15.09 11.89
N GLU A 231 24.54 16.23 11.67
CA GLU A 231 24.04 17.32 10.85
C GLU A 231 23.93 16.92 9.37
N GLN A 232 24.87 16.11 8.86
CA GLN A 232 24.81 15.59 7.49
C GLN A 232 23.68 14.57 7.32
N ILE A 233 23.43 13.75 8.34
CA ILE A 233 22.31 12.80 8.37
C ILE A 233 20.97 13.55 8.38
N GLU A 234 20.85 14.59 9.21
CA GLU A 234 19.64 15.40 9.32
C GLU A 234 19.38 16.22 8.03
N ALA A 235 20.42 16.75 7.39
CA ALA A 235 20.33 17.43 6.10
C ALA A 235 19.89 16.49 4.97
N MET A 236 20.43 15.26 4.92
CA MET A 236 20.03 14.26 3.91
C MET A 236 18.62 13.73 4.15
N ALA A 237 18.21 13.55 5.41
CA ALA A 237 16.85 13.17 5.78
C ALA A 237 15.83 14.26 5.42
N SER A 238 16.19 15.54 5.61
CA SER A 238 15.36 16.69 5.24
C SER A 238 15.24 16.83 3.72
N ALA A 239 16.33 16.68 2.97
CA ALA A 239 16.34 16.72 1.51
C ALA A 239 15.57 15.55 0.87
N SER A 240 15.46 14.41 1.57
CA SER A 240 14.70 13.22 1.13
C SER A 240 13.23 13.23 1.57
N GLY A 241 12.74 14.34 2.16
CA GLY A 241 11.35 14.49 2.58
C GLY A 241 10.95 13.62 3.78
N ALA A 242 11.91 13.11 4.57
CA ALA A 242 11.65 12.26 5.73
C ALA A 242 11.53 13.04 7.05
N ALA A 243 11.88 14.33 7.06
CA ALA A 243 11.75 15.22 8.21
C ALA A 243 10.92 16.45 7.80
N GLY A 244 9.60 16.32 7.89
CA GLY A 244 8.67 17.38 7.48
C GLY A 244 7.22 16.93 7.65
N GLY A 245 6.83 16.67 8.89
CA GLY A 245 5.46 16.43 9.33
C GLY A 245 5.29 16.97 10.74
#